data_AF-A0A845RNI7-F1
#
_entry.id   AF-A0A845RNI7-F1
#
_cell.length_a   1.000
_cell.length_b   1.000
_cell.length_c   1.000
_cell.angle_alpha   90.00
_cell.angle_beta   90.00
_cell.angle_gamma   90.00
#
_symmetry.space_group_name_H-M   'P 1'
#
loop_
_entity.id
_entity.type
_entity.pdbx_description
1 polymer ?
#
loop_
_entity_poly.entity_id
_entity_poly.type
_entity_poly.pdbx_seq_one_letter_code
_entity_poly.pdbx_strand_id
1 'polypeptide(L)'
;MIGVISAVNESVWEHLKLGFWSLTLFSLIEYWYVKNKTNNFLLAKGLGILTLQGFILLVFYTYSMFSSKEILAIDIASYILGCALCQLVSYMILTRTNMKKMLNRLGLVLILIHAALLITFTFAPPKLPIFQDPHSLSYGIEWKTQ
;
A
#
# COMPACT_ATOMS: atom_id res chain seq x y z
N MET A 1 13.63 -7.96 12.46
CA MET A 1 14.03 -6.99 11.41
C MET A 1 13.37 -7.26 10.06
N ILE A 2 13.19 -8.52 9.63
CA ILE A 2 12.60 -8.86 8.31
C ILE A 2 11.11 -8.47 8.18
N GLY A 3 10.34 -8.51 9.27
CA GLY A 3 8.90 -8.18 9.28
C GLY A 3 8.54 -6.73 8.93
N VAL A 4 9.51 -5.83 8.81
CA VAL A 4 9.24 -4.45 8.34
C VAL A 4 8.82 -4.44 6.87
N ILE A 5 9.40 -5.34 6.07
CA ILE A 5 9.20 -5.40 4.62
C ILE A 5 8.33 -6.59 4.23
N SER A 6 8.48 -7.72 4.94
CA SER A 6 7.72 -8.95 4.70
C SER A 6 6.43 -8.98 5.51
N ALA A 7 5.46 -9.76 5.04
CA ALA A 7 4.25 -10.07 5.78
C ALA A 7 4.60 -10.86 7.05
N VAL A 8 4.09 -10.45 8.21
CA VAL A 8 4.28 -11.17 9.48
C VAL A 8 3.12 -12.12 9.81
N ASN A 9 1.99 -11.93 9.14
CA ASN A 9 0.77 -12.74 9.23
C ASN A 9 -0.05 -12.55 7.94
N GLU A 10 -1.22 -13.20 7.83
CA GLU A 10 -2.08 -13.12 6.63
C GLU A 10 -3.11 -11.97 6.69
N SER A 11 -2.97 -11.01 7.61
CA SER A 11 -3.92 -9.90 7.71
C SER A 11 -3.90 -9.00 6.46
N VAL A 12 -5.04 -8.35 6.20
CA VAL A 12 -5.18 -7.38 5.10
C VAL A 12 -4.15 -6.26 5.20
N TRP A 13 -3.81 -5.82 6.42
CA TRP A 13 -2.79 -4.80 6.65
C TRP A 13 -1.42 -5.19 6.07
N GLU A 14 -1.03 -6.45 6.26
CA GLU A 14 0.25 -6.97 5.77
C GLU A 14 0.26 -7.03 4.23
N HIS A 15 -0.87 -7.36 3.61
CA HIS A 15 -1.04 -7.28 2.15
C HIS A 15 -0.90 -5.84 1.63
N LEU A 16 -1.49 -4.86 2.31
CA LEU A 16 -1.34 -3.44 1.96
C LEU A 16 0.11 -2.94 2.13
N LYS A 17 0.82 -3.46 3.14
CA LYS A 17 2.24 -3.17 3.38
C LYS A 17 3.11 -3.66 2.24
N LEU A 18 2.89 -4.88 1.76
CA LEU A 18 3.59 -5.42 0.58
C LEU A 18 3.35 -4.56 -0.66
N GLY A 19 2.11 -4.10 -0.87
CA GLY A 19 1.76 -3.18 -1.96
C GLY A 19 2.50 -1.85 -1.89
N PHE A 20 2.55 -1.25 -0.70
CA PHE A 20 3.28 -0.01 -0.47
C PHE A 20 4.78 -0.16 -0.78
N TRP A 21 5.44 -1.17 -0.21
CA TRP A 21 6.88 -1.35 -0.40
C TRP A 21 7.23 -1.68 -1.84
N SER A 22 6.48 -2.56 -2.49
CA SER A 22 6.70 -2.94 -3.89
C SER A 22 6.65 -1.73 -4.83
N LEU A 23 5.58 -0.92 -4.72
CA LEU A 23 5.42 0.26 -5.57
C LEU A 23 6.38 1.39 -5.21
N THR A 24 6.73 1.55 -3.93
CA THR A 24 7.73 2.54 -3.51
C THR A 24 9.10 2.20 -4.09
N LEU A 25 9.52 0.94 -4.02
CA LEU A 25 10.76 0.47 -4.64
C LEU A 25 10.76 0.66 -6.16
N PHE A 26 9.66 0.30 -6.83
CA PHE A 26 9.52 0.55 -8.26
C PHE A 26 9.59 2.05 -8.60
N SER A 27 8.97 2.90 -7.78
CA SER A 27 8.99 4.35 -7.95
C SER A 27 10.38 4.95 -7.79
N LEU A 28 11.25 4.38 -6.96
CA LEU A 28 12.65 4.82 -6.85
C LEU A 28 13.41 4.60 -8.16
N ILE A 29 13.16 3.48 -8.85
CA ILE A 29 13.75 3.20 -10.17
C ILE A 29 13.18 4.16 -11.21
N GLU A 30 11.86 4.32 -11.25
CA GLU A 30 11.17 5.21 -12.19
C GLU A 30 11.59 6.68 -12.03
N TYR A 31 11.89 7.12 -10.81
CA TYR A 31 12.32 8.48 -10.52
C TYR A 31 13.54 8.90 -11.35
N TRP A 32 14.51 8.00 -11.56
CA TRP A 32 15.71 8.30 -12.35
C TRP A 32 15.40 8.71 -13.80
N TYR A 33 14.35 8.12 -14.39
CA TYR A 33 13.95 8.37 -15.77
C TYR A 33 13.05 9.60 -15.92
N VAL A 34 12.25 9.92 -14.90
CA VAL A 34 11.17 10.92 -15.00
C VAL A 34 11.50 12.22 -14.27
N LYS A 35 12.47 12.25 -13.33
CA LYS A 35 12.78 13.42 -12.48
C LYS A 35 12.97 14.76 -13.22
N ASN A 36 13.49 14.73 -14.45
CA ASN A 36 13.74 15.94 -15.24
C ASN A 36 12.52 16.41 -16.04
N LYS A 37 11.45 15.61 -16.09
CA LYS A 37 10.24 15.85 -16.90
C LYS A 37 9.04 16.32 -16.07
N THR A 38 9.13 16.25 -14.74
CA THR A 38 8.01 16.49 -13.83
C THR A 38 8.45 17.14 -12.53
N ASN A 39 7.56 17.88 -11.88
CA ASN A 39 7.79 18.47 -10.56
C ASN A 39 6.86 17.92 -9.46
N ASN A 40 5.98 16.96 -9.78
CA ASN A 40 4.94 16.43 -8.90
C ASN A 40 5.00 14.90 -8.74
N PHE A 41 6.18 14.31 -8.96
CA PHE A 41 6.42 12.87 -8.90
C PHE A 41 5.99 12.22 -7.57
N LEU A 42 6.41 12.77 -6.43
CA LEU A 42 6.14 12.20 -5.12
C LEU A 42 4.66 12.28 -4.76
N LEU A 43 3.98 13.34 -5.18
CA LEU A 43 2.53 13.45 -5.04
C LEU A 43 1.82 12.38 -5.88
N ALA A 44 2.23 12.22 -7.14
CA ALA A 44 1.67 11.22 -8.04
C ALA A 44 1.78 9.81 -7.46
N LYS A 45 2.97 9.46 -6.94
CA LYS A 45 3.21 8.14 -6.32
C LYS A 45 2.48 7.96 -5.01
N GLY A 46 2.46 8.98 -4.14
CA GLY A 46 1.71 8.91 -2.89
C GLY A 46 0.21 8.64 -3.12
N LEU A 47 -0.42 9.40 -4.02
CA LEU A 47 -1.83 9.22 -4.35
C LEU A 47 -2.10 7.92 -5.15
N GLY A 48 -1.18 7.52 -6.02
CA GLY A 48 -1.25 6.25 -6.74
C GLY A 48 -1.24 5.05 -5.78
N ILE A 49 -0.33 5.02 -4.81
CA ILE A 49 -0.24 3.95 -3.81
C ILE A 49 -1.50 3.91 -2.93
N LEU A 50 -2.02 5.06 -2.52
CA LEU A 50 -3.31 5.12 -1.80
C LEU A 50 -4.47 4.59 -2.66
N THR A 51 -4.43 4.82 -3.97
CA THR A 51 -5.43 4.27 -4.90
C THR A 51 -5.35 2.75 -4.97
N LEU A 52 -4.14 2.17 -5.08
CA LEU A 52 -3.94 0.71 -4.99
C LEU A 52 -4.56 0.17 -3.70
N GLN A 53 -4.18 0.74 -2.56
CA GLN A 53 -4.59 0.23 -1.25
C GLN A 53 -6.09 0.38 -1.01
N GLY A 54 -6.68 1.52 -1.39
CA GLY A 54 -8.12 1.73 -1.33
C GLY A 54 -8.89 0.76 -2.22
N PHE A 55 -8.36 0.45 -3.41
CA PHE A 55 -8.95 -0.53 -4.31
C PHE A 55 -8.90 -1.96 -3.73
N ILE A 56 -7.75 -2.38 -3.18
CA ILE A 56 -7.61 -3.68 -2.51
C ILE A 56 -8.62 -3.78 -1.36
N LEU A 57 -8.73 -2.76 -0.51
CA LEU A 57 -9.70 -2.76 0.60
C LEU A 57 -11.15 -2.85 0.12
N LEU A 58 -11.49 -2.10 -0.93
CA LEU A 58 -12.83 -2.14 -1.52
C LEU A 58 -13.15 -3.54 -2.03
N VAL A 59 -12.25 -4.15 -2.81
CA VAL A 59 -12.46 -5.50 -3.35
C VAL A 59 -12.54 -6.52 -2.22
N PHE A 60 -11.58 -6.50 -1.28
CA PHE A 60 -11.50 -7.42 -0.16
C PHE A 60 -12.79 -7.42 0.65
N TYR A 61 -13.18 -6.28 1.21
CA TYR A 61 -14.38 -6.21 2.04
C TYR A 61 -15.67 -6.47 1.26
N THR A 62 -15.72 -6.14 -0.03
CA THR A 62 -16.89 -6.48 -0.86
C THR A 62 -17.05 -7.98 -1.03
N TYR A 63 -15.98 -8.71 -1.34
CA TYR A 63 -16.10 -10.16 -1.54
C TYR A 63 -16.24 -10.92 -0.21
N SER A 64 -15.60 -10.44 0.87
CA SER A 64 -15.72 -11.04 2.20
C SER A 64 -17.16 -10.96 2.77
N MET A 65 -18.00 -10.04 2.28
CA MET A 65 -19.43 -10.02 2.65
C MET A 65 -20.18 -11.25 2.12
N PHE A 66 -19.76 -11.81 0.98
CA PHE A 66 -20.41 -12.95 0.34
C PHE A 66 -19.67 -14.27 0.59
N SER A 67 -18.36 -14.21 0.86
CA SER A 67 -17.50 -15.37 1.07
C SER A 67 -16.90 -15.34 2.47
N SER A 68 -17.12 -16.41 3.25
CA SER A 68 -16.48 -16.60 4.56
C SER A 68 -15.01 -17.04 4.48
N LYS A 69 -14.44 -17.14 3.28
CA LYS A 69 -13.05 -17.54 3.04
C LYS A 69 -12.35 -16.55 2.14
N GLU A 70 -11.06 -16.34 2.42
CA GLU A 70 -10.16 -15.63 1.52
C GLU A 70 -9.97 -16.41 0.22
N ILE A 71 -10.01 -15.69 -0.89
CA ILE A 71 -9.87 -16.27 -2.22
C ILE A 71 -8.63 -15.66 -2.85
N LEU A 72 -7.51 -16.36 -2.70
CA LEU A 72 -6.19 -15.94 -3.17
C LEU A 72 -6.18 -15.44 -4.63
N ALA A 73 -6.99 -16.06 -5.51
CA ALA A 73 -7.13 -15.62 -6.89
C ALA A 73 -7.72 -14.20 -7.03
N ILE A 74 -8.70 -13.85 -6.18
CA ILE A 74 -9.29 -12.51 -6.14
C ILE A 74 -8.28 -11.51 -5.57
N ASP A 75 -7.54 -11.89 -4.53
CA ASP A 75 -6.55 -11.00 -3.91
C ASP A 75 -5.43 -10.66 -4.90
N ILE A 76 -4.88 -11.65 -5.62
CA ILE A 76 -3.88 -11.45 -6.67
C ILE A 76 -4.44 -10.58 -7.81
N ALA A 77 -5.66 -10.89 -8.29
CA ALA A 77 -6.29 -10.10 -9.34
C ALA A 77 -6.51 -8.65 -8.91
N SER A 78 -6.96 -8.43 -7.67
CA SER A 78 -7.16 -7.10 -7.10
C SER A 78 -5.85 -6.32 -7.01
N TYR A 79 -4.74 -7.00 -6.67
CA TYR A 79 -3.42 -6.40 -6.61
C TYR A 79 -2.92 -5.96 -8.00
N ILE A 80 -3.07 -6.82 -9.01
CA ILE A 80 -2.68 -6.51 -10.40
C ILE A 80 -3.48 -5.32 -10.94
N LEU A 81 -4.81 -5.36 -10.78
CA LEU A 81 -5.71 -4.29 -11.22
C LEU A 81 -5.43 -2.99 -10.45
N GLY A 82 -5.22 -3.08 -9.15
CA GLY A 82 -4.87 -1.94 -8.32
C GLY A 82 -3.50 -1.33 -8.70
N CYS A 83 -2.52 -2.15 -9.11
CA CYS A 83 -1.25 -1.65 -9.64
C CYS A 83 -1.46 -0.86 -10.93
N ALA A 84 -2.30 -1.37 -11.83
CA ALA A 84 -2.68 -0.65 -13.05
C ALA A 84 -3.37 0.68 -12.73
N LEU A 85 -4.32 0.70 -11.80
CA LEU A 85 -5.00 1.92 -11.35
C LEU A 85 -4.03 2.92 -10.70
N CYS A 86 -3.12 2.44 -9.85
CA CYS A 86 -2.05 3.27 -9.27
C CYS A 86 -1.24 3.96 -10.37
N GLN A 87 -0.83 3.23 -11.40
CA GLN A 87 -0.02 3.79 -12.47
C GLN A 87 -0.81 4.74 -13.38
N LEU A 88 -2.10 4.46 -13.62
CA LEU A 88 -3.00 5.38 -14.32
C LEU A 88 -3.17 6.69 -13.55
N VAL A 89 -3.45 6.64 -12.25
CA VAL A 89 -3.55 7.84 -11.39
C VAL A 89 -2.23 8.59 -11.35
N SER A 90 -1.11 7.87 -11.18
CA SER A 90 0.22 8.47 -11.21
C SER A 90 0.48 9.19 -12.53
N TYR A 91 0.16 8.56 -13.66
CA TYR A 91 0.33 9.14 -15.00
C TYR A 91 -0.53 10.40 -15.20
N MET A 92 -1.81 10.37 -14.81
CA MET A 92 -2.71 11.53 -14.88
C MET A 92 -2.18 12.71 -14.06
N ILE A 93 -1.58 12.45 -12.90
CA ILE A 93 -1.00 13.50 -12.06
C ILE A 93 0.30 14.00 -12.71
N LEU A 94 1.19 13.11 -13.12
CA LEU A 94 2.50 13.44 -13.71
C LEU A 94 2.38 14.30 -14.98
N THR A 95 1.33 14.10 -15.77
CA THR A 95 1.08 14.84 -17.02
C THR A 95 0.40 16.19 -16.81
N ARG A 96 -0.04 16.52 -15.59
CA ARG A 96 -0.58 17.84 -15.27
C ARG A 96 0.53 18.89 -15.24
N THR A 97 0.40 19.91 -16.08
CA THR A 97 1.32 21.05 -16.11
C THR A 97 1.10 21.99 -14.92
N ASN A 98 2.14 22.74 -14.55
CA ASN A 98 2.07 23.85 -13.58
C ASN A 98 1.65 23.50 -12.13
N MET A 99 1.91 22.27 -11.68
CA MET A 99 1.68 21.89 -10.29
C MET A 99 2.67 22.62 -9.35
N LYS A 100 2.15 23.14 -8.22
CA LYS A 100 2.99 23.83 -7.22
C LYS A 100 3.97 22.85 -6.59
N LYS A 101 5.25 23.22 -6.47
CA LYS A 101 6.29 22.42 -5.78
C LYS A 101 5.90 22.03 -4.35
N MET A 102 5.06 22.85 -3.69
CA MET A 102 4.50 22.53 -2.38
C MET A 102 3.71 21.22 -2.37
N LEU A 103 2.94 20.93 -3.42
CA LEU A 103 2.16 19.69 -3.51
C LEU A 103 3.08 18.47 -3.58
N ASN A 104 4.21 18.57 -4.26
CA ASN A 104 5.19 17.49 -4.30
C ASN A 104 5.82 17.21 -2.92
N ARG A 105 6.05 18.26 -2.12
CA ARG A 105 6.48 18.11 -0.72
C ARG A 105 5.42 17.46 0.14
N LEU A 106 4.15 17.80 -0.06
CA LEU A 106 3.04 17.10 0.61
C LEU A 106 3.00 15.62 0.24
N GLY A 107 3.27 15.28 -1.03
CA GLY A 107 3.42 13.90 -1.47
C GLY A 107 4.53 13.14 -0.73
N LEU A 108 5.69 13.78 -0.52
CA LEU A 108 6.77 13.20 0.29
C LEU A 108 6.33 12.95 1.74
N VAL A 109 5.71 13.95 2.37
CA VAL A 109 5.22 13.85 3.74
C VAL A 109 4.20 12.72 3.86
N LEU A 110 3.29 12.60 2.89
CA LEU A 110 2.31 11.52 2.81
C LEU A 110 2.99 10.16 2.77
N ILE A 111 3.95 9.94 1.87
CA ILE A 111 4.67 8.66 1.75
C ILE A 111 5.40 8.32 3.06
N LEU A 112 6.05 9.29 3.70
CA LEU A 112 6.79 9.08 4.95
C LEU A 112 5.87 8.75 6.12
N ILE A 113 4.75 9.47 6.27
CA ILE A 113 3.74 9.17 7.29
C ILE A 113 3.17 7.77 7.05
N HIS A 114 2.88 7.42 5.80
CA HIS A 114 2.36 6.10 5.45
C HIS A 114 3.33 4.98 5.79
N ALA A 115 4.62 5.15 5.47
CA ALA A 115 5.67 4.21 5.85
C ALA A 115 5.78 4.07 7.37
N ALA A 116 5.75 5.18 8.12
CA ALA A 116 5.79 5.16 9.57
C ALA A 116 4.59 4.41 10.17
N LEU A 117 3.39 4.62 9.63
CA LEU A 117 2.18 3.90 10.05
C LEU A 117 2.30 2.39 9.78
N LEU A 118 2.75 2.00 8.58
CA LEU A 118 2.98 0.58 8.24
C LEU A 118 3.95 -0.09 9.21
N ILE A 119 5.06 0.57 9.52
CA ILE A 119 6.06 0.05 10.47
C ILE A 119 5.48 -0.04 11.88
N THR A 120 4.91 1.06 12.39
CA THR A 120 4.40 1.12 13.77
C THR A 120 3.29 0.11 14.01
N PHE A 121 2.31 0.01 13.10
CA PHE A 121 1.20 -0.92 13.27
C PHE A 121 1.55 -2.38 12.93
N THR A 122 2.68 -2.65 12.28
CA THR A 122 3.21 -4.03 12.21
C THR A 122 3.61 -4.54 13.60
N PHE A 123 4.23 -3.68 14.42
CA PHE A 123 4.70 -4.07 15.76
C PHE A 123 3.67 -3.83 16.87
N ALA A 124 2.80 -2.85 16.69
CA ALA A 124 1.74 -2.49 17.63
C ALA A 124 0.40 -2.37 16.87
N PRO A 125 -0.15 -3.48 16.34
CA PRO A 125 -1.40 -3.48 15.59
C PRO A 125 -2.57 -3.06 16.50
N PRO A 126 -3.38 -2.08 16.09
CA PRO A 126 -4.68 -1.83 16.70
C PRO A 126 -5.58 -3.06 16.61
N LYS A 127 -6.47 -3.23 17.59
CA LYS A 127 -7.50 -4.30 17.58
C LYS A 127 -8.65 -3.96 16.62
N LEU A 128 -8.34 -3.90 15.32
CA LEU A 128 -9.30 -3.67 14.24
C LEU A 128 -9.24 -4.83 13.23
N PRO A 129 -10.34 -5.16 12.53
CA PRO A 129 -10.40 -6.31 11.62
C PRO A 129 -9.31 -6.32 10.54
N ILE A 130 -8.86 -5.15 10.07
CA ILE A 130 -7.81 -5.03 9.06
C ILE A 130 -6.44 -5.58 9.51
N PHE A 131 -6.17 -5.63 10.82
CA PHE A 131 -4.92 -6.12 11.41
C PHE A 131 -5.04 -7.56 11.93
N GLN A 132 -6.24 -8.15 11.89
CA GLN A 132 -6.48 -9.48 12.41
C GLN A 132 -6.14 -10.51 11.33
N ASP A 133 -5.40 -11.54 11.73
CA ASP A 133 -5.19 -12.70 10.89
C ASP A 133 -6.47 -13.56 10.85
N PRO A 134 -7.02 -13.87 9.65
CA PRO A 134 -8.29 -14.58 9.53
C PRO A 134 -8.21 -16.07 9.92
N HIS A 135 -7.01 -16.66 9.96
CA HIS A 135 -6.79 -18.05 10.31
C HIS A 135 -6.54 -18.26 11.80
N SER A 136 -5.67 -17.44 12.39
CA SER A 136 -5.27 -17.53 13.80
C SER A 136 -6.08 -16.64 14.74
N LEU A 137 -6.83 -15.66 14.18
CA LEU A 137 -7.55 -14.61 14.91
C LEU A 137 -6.64 -13.72 15.77
N SER A 138 -5.31 -13.81 15.58
CA SER A 138 -4.32 -13.04 16.31
C SER A 138 -3.99 -11.72 15.61
N TYR A 139 -3.19 -10.89 16.27
CA TYR A 139 -2.78 -9.58 15.79
C TYR A 139 -1.25 -9.48 15.78
N GLY A 140 -0.69 -9.06 14.65
CA GLY A 140 0.74 -8.81 14.51
C GLY A 140 1.60 -10.07 14.58
N ILE A 141 2.76 -9.96 15.22
CA ILE A 141 3.74 -11.04 15.35
C ILE A 141 3.32 -11.96 16.51
N GLU A 142 2.98 -13.21 16.19
CA GLU A 142 2.88 -14.25 17.21
C GLU A 142 4.27 -14.62 17.70
N TRP A 143 4.60 -14.19 18.93
CA TRP A 143 5.70 -14.78 19.67
C TRP A 143 5.29 -16.20 20.06
N LYS A 144 5.63 -17.19 19.23
CA LYS A 144 5.67 -18.58 19.72
C LYS A 144 6.69 -18.60 20.85
N THR A 145 6.23 -18.53 22.10
CA THR A 145 7.00 -19.02 23.24
C THR A 145 7.26 -20.49 22.98
N GLN A 146 8.49 -20.81 22.56
CA GLN A 146 8.98 -22.17 22.44
C GLN A 146 8.89 -22.89 23.79
#